data_AF-A0A096PFK0-F1
#
_entry.id   AF-A0A096PFK0-F1
#
_cell.length_a   1.000
_cell.length_b   1.000
_cell.length_c   1.000
_cell.angle_alpha   90.00
_cell.angle_beta   90.00
_cell.angle_gamma   90.00
#
_symmetry.space_group_name_H-M   'P 1'
#
loop_
_entity.id
_entity.type
_entity.pdbx_description
1 polymer ?
#
loop_
_entity_poly.entity_id
_entity_poly.type
_entity_poly.pdbx_seq_one_letter_code
_entity_poly.pdbx_strand_id
1 'polypeptide(L)'
;MLTDDEKALFKDNLSFEETLAYAMENARDIIALGFDVKKTFLYSDLKYLSGHFLMNAWEFSKLVTFNQVRGAFGFNESSNIGKIFFPSVQCVAAFATSYPEIWSDEPSAVRTKQLGKIQCLIPMGIDQDPYFRLVRDNAHRMKNPSPKPALIHSKFLTALQGAGGKMSSSNPNSAIFMTDTAKQIKNKINKFAFSGGRETLEEHREKGGNPDVDVAYIYLTYFEDDDEKLQKIYDDYKSGSLLTGELKKLAIEALQPVVQTFQERRKAVTDEVLESYMKPRRLQWGGNPNPKPKEDKKKEAAEKKPEEKKTELPDRTAEKSA
;
A
#
# COMPACT_ATOMS: atom_id res chain seq x y z
N MET A 1 7.91 -9.36 0.99
CA MET A 1 7.99 -9.49 2.46
C MET A 1 6.59 -9.64 2.99
N LEU A 2 6.32 -10.72 3.73
CA LEU A 2 5.09 -10.95 4.49
C LEU A 2 5.53 -11.05 5.94
N THR A 3 5.18 -10.05 6.75
CA THR A 3 5.70 -9.86 8.11
C THR A 3 4.92 -10.68 9.13
N ASP A 4 4.84 -12.00 8.91
CA ASP A 4 4.15 -12.93 9.79
C ASP A 4 4.79 -12.99 11.19
N ASP A 5 6.11 -12.88 11.27
CA ASP A 5 6.83 -12.70 12.53
C ASP A 5 6.40 -11.44 13.31
N GLU A 6 6.31 -10.28 12.64
CA GLU A 6 5.80 -9.04 13.21
C GLU A 6 4.39 -9.22 13.76
N LYS A 7 3.49 -9.85 13.00
CA LYS A 7 2.10 -10.00 13.45
C LYS A 7 2.03 -10.80 14.73
N ALA A 8 2.80 -11.89 14.86
CA ALA A 8 2.87 -12.67 16.09
C ALA A 8 3.53 -11.88 17.24
N LEU A 9 4.58 -11.11 16.94
CA LEU A 9 5.27 -10.29 17.95
C LEU A 9 4.41 -9.14 18.50
N PHE A 10 3.50 -8.58 17.67
CA PHE A 10 2.69 -7.41 18.02
C PHE A 10 1.26 -7.72 18.45
N LYS A 11 0.73 -8.90 18.13
CA LYS A 11 -0.62 -9.32 18.49
C LYS A 11 -0.55 -10.48 19.48
N ASP A 12 -0.71 -10.17 20.76
CA ASP A 12 -0.59 -11.15 21.85
C ASP A 12 -1.60 -12.31 21.74
N ASN A 13 -2.67 -12.13 20.95
CA ASN A 13 -3.70 -13.13 20.72
C ASN A 13 -3.48 -13.99 19.45
N LEU A 14 -2.35 -13.85 18.75
CA LEU A 14 -2.02 -14.62 17.55
C LEU A 14 -0.72 -15.38 17.74
N SER A 15 -0.73 -16.67 17.40
CA SER A 15 0.45 -17.53 17.35
C SER A 15 1.27 -17.32 16.06
N PHE A 16 2.50 -17.83 16.06
CA PHE A 16 3.36 -17.84 14.87
C PHE A 16 2.77 -18.75 13.77
N GLU A 17 2.14 -19.86 14.14
CA GLU A 17 1.48 -20.77 13.21
C GLU A 17 0.27 -20.12 12.53
N GLU A 18 -0.55 -19.39 13.28
CA GLU A 18 -1.69 -18.65 12.73
C GLU A 18 -1.25 -17.54 11.78
N THR A 19 -0.25 -16.76 12.17
CA THR A 19 0.25 -15.65 11.35
C THR A 19 0.96 -16.12 10.09
N LEU A 20 1.67 -17.26 10.16
CA LEU A 20 2.20 -17.93 8.98
C LEU A 20 1.07 -18.38 8.05
N ALA A 21 0.00 -18.97 8.58
CA ALA A 21 -1.16 -19.37 7.77
C ALA A 21 -1.81 -18.15 7.09
N TYR A 22 -1.97 -17.03 7.81
CA TYR A 22 -2.47 -15.78 7.24
C TYR A 22 -1.54 -15.22 6.15
N ALA A 23 -0.23 -15.30 6.33
CA ALA A 23 0.72 -14.89 5.29
C ALA A 23 0.57 -15.73 4.02
N MET A 24 0.28 -17.03 4.12
CA MET A 24 0.03 -17.86 2.92
C MET A 24 -1.25 -17.45 2.20
N GLU A 25 -2.32 -17.11 2.93
CA GLU A 25 -3.56 -16.61 2.33
C GLU A 25 -3.38 -15.21 1.72
N ASN A 26 -2.69 -14.31 2.39
CA ASN A 26 -2.41 -12.97 1.86
C ASN A 26 -1.43 -13.00 0.68
N ALA A 27 -0.52 -13.97 0.62
CA ALA A 27 0.29 -14.20 -0.57
C ALA A 27 -0.57 -14.52 -1.80
N ARG A 28 -1.66 -15.30 -1.63
CA ARG A 28 -2.62 -15.58 -2.73
C ARG A 28 -3.34 -14.32 -3.16
N ASP A 29 -3.72 -13.47 -2.21
CA ASP A 29 -4.31 -12.16 -2.51
C ASP A 29 -3.34 -11.29 -3.34
N ILE A 30 -2.06 -11.25 -2.95
CA ILE A 30 -1.05 -10.47 -3.68
C ILE A 30 -0.83 -11.04 -5.09
N ILE A 31 -0.73 -12.37 -5.25
CA ILE A 31 -0.60 -13.01 -6.57
C ILE A 31 -1.80 -12.69 -7.46
N ALA A 32 -3.02 -12.66 -6.88
CA ALA A 32 -4.25 -12.32 -7.58
C ALA A 32 -4.30 -10.85 -8.08
N LEU A 33 -3.35 -10.00 -7.71
CA LEU A 33 -3.17 -8.68 -8.33
C LEU A 33 -2.55 -8.74 -9.73
N GLY A 34 -2.00 -9.89 -10.14
CA GLY A 34 -1.48 -10.12 -11.49
C GLY A 34 0.00 -9.79 -11.67
N PHE A 35 0.81 -9.93 -10.61
CA PHE A 35 2.26 -9.81 -10.71
C PHE A 35 2.86 -10.84 -11.67
N ASP A 36 3.98 -10.52 -12.31
CA ASP A 36 4.70 -11.46 -13.17
C ASP A 36 5.58 -12.36 -12.29
N VAL A 37 5.29 -13.67 -12.24
CA VAL A 37 6.10 -14.65 -11.51
C VAL A 37 7.56 -14.62 -11.92
N LYS A 38 7.91 -14.26 -13.16
CA LYS A 38 9.32 -14.18 -13.57
C LYS A 38 10.07 -13.05 -12.87
N LYS A 39 9.36 -12.03 -12.38
CA LYS A 39 9.92 -10.79 -11.82
C LYS A 39 9.60 -10.59 -10.35
N THR A 40 8.90 -11.53 -9.72
CA THR A 40 8.31 -11.33 -8.40
C THR A 40 8.70 -12.45 -7.46
N PHE A 41 9.32 -12.08 -6.34
CA PHE A 41 9.62 -13.00 -5.25
C PHE A 41 8.82 -12.57 -4.01
N LEU A 42 7.97 -13.45 -3.53
CA LEU A 42 7.24 -13.29 -2.28
C LEU A 42 7.91 -14.17 -1.23
N TYR A 43 7.92 -13.75 0.02
CA TYR A 43 8.47 -14.57 1.09
C TYR A 43 7.77 -14.23 2.40
N SER A 44 7.63 -15.26 3.23
CA SER A 44 7.28 -15.16 4.64
C SER A 44 8.55 -14.93 5.43
N ASP A 45 8.50 -14.04 6.40
CA ASP A 45 9.63 -13.74 7.25
C ASP A 45 10.02 -14.97 8.07
N LEU A 46 9.03 -15.68 8.64
CA LEU A 46 9.25 -16.93 9.38
C LEU A 46 9.89 -18.04 8.54
N LYS A 47 9.70 -18.04 7.21
CA LYS A 47 10.26 -19.05 6.31
C LYS A 47 11.59 -18.67 5.67
N TYR A 48 11.85 -17.39 5.42
CA TYR A 48 12.98 -16.96 4.58
C TYR A 48 14.13 -16.33 5.37
N LEU A 49 13.87 -15.72 6.54
CA LEU A 49 14.86 -14.98 7.29
C LEU A 49 16.02 -15.87 7.78
N SER A 50 17.05 -15.94 6.95
CA SER A 50 18.24 -16.76 7.17
C SER A 50 19.43 -16.17 6.40
N GLY A 51 20.60 -16.78 6.53
CA GLY A 51 21.77 -16.48 5.70
C GLY A 51 22.07 -14.99 5.57
N HIS A 52 22.12 -14.51 4.32
CA HIS A 52 22.49 -13.12 4.03
C HIS A 52 21.48 -12.10 4.57
N PHE A 53 20.19 -12.43 4.56
CA PHE A 53 19.15 -11.54 5.11
C PHE A 53 19.41 -11.32 6.60
N LEU A 54 19.52 -12.40 7.37
CA LEU A 54 19.71 -12.32 8.81
C LEU A 54 21.06 -11.67 9.16
N MET A 55 22.11 -11.89 8.36
CA MET A 55 23.38 -11.16 8.51
C MET A 55 23.23 -9.65 8.31
N ASN A 56 22.43 -9.20 7.33
CA ASN A 56 22.14 -7.78 7.16
C ASN A 56 21.37 -7.25 8.38
N ALA A 57 20.36 -7.98 8.86
CA ALA A 57 19.55 -7.55 10.01
C ALA A 57 20.41 -7.39 11.27
N TRP A 58 21.30 -8.35 11.58
CA TRP A 58 22.22 -8.25 12.71
C TRP A 58 23.25 -7.13 12.58
N GLU A 59 23.78 -6.93 11.37
CA GLU A 59 24.73 -5.86 11.13
C GLU A 59 24.06 -4.48 11.28
N PHE A 60 22.83 -4.33 10.77
CA PHE A 60 22.06 -3.11 10.91
C PHE A 60 21.66 -2.87 12.37
N SER A 61 21.23 -3.90 13.10
CA SER A 61 20.86 -3.77 14.51
C SER A 61 22.05 -3.34 15.39
N LYS A 62 23.29 -3.70 15.02
CA LYS A 62 24.51 -3.21 15.69
C LYS A 62 24.72 -1.70 15.51
N LEU A 63 24.18 -1.10 14.45
CA LEU A 63 24.36 0.31 14.12
C LEU A 63 23.27 1.20 14.72
N VAL A 64 22.10 0.63 15.02
CA VAL A 64 20.93 1.34 15.51
C VAL A 64 20.82 1.21 17.03
N THR A 65 20.76 2.35 17.71
CA THR A 65 20.57 2.37 19.17
C THR A 65 19.11 2.22 19.56
N PHE A 66 18.85 1.72 20.77
CA PHE A 66 17.48 1.69 21.32
C PHE A 66 16.83 3.09 21.35
N ASN A 67 17.59 4.16 21.58
CA ASN A 67 17.07 5.53 21.53
C ASN A 67 16.52 5.91 20.16
N GLN A 68 17.17 5.48 19.07
CA GLN A 68 16.65 5.72 17.72
C GLN A 68 15.35 4.96 17.48
N VAL A 69 15.29 3.68 17.89
CA VAL A 69 14.07 2.86 17.75
C VAL A 69 12.92 3.41 18.60
N ARG A 70 13.19 3.80 19.85
CA ARG A 70 12.22 4.47 20.73
C ARG A 70 11.69 5.75 20.12
N GLY A 71 12.57 6.60 19.57
CA GLY A 71 12.17 7.85 18.93
C GLY A 71 11.34 7.64 17.65
N ALA A 72 11.65 6.61 16.86
CA ALA A 72 10.98 6.34 15.60
C ALA A 72 9.63 5.60 15.76
N PHE A 73 9.52 4.67 16.71
CA PHE A 73 8.38 3.76 16.82
C PHE A 73 7.66 3.79 18.18
N GLY A 74 8.16 4.55 19.15
CA GLY A 74 7.54 4.67 20.47
C GLY A 74 7.72 3.45 21.38
N PHE A 75 8.65 2.53 21.07
CA PHE A 75 8.94 1.40 21.97
C PHE A 75 9.58 1.85 23.27
N ASN A 76 9.32 1.09 24.32
CA ASN A 76 9.78 1.33 25.69
C ASN A 76 10.28 0.03 26.34
N GLU A 77 10.62 0.10 27.62
CA GLU A 77 11.14 -1.02 28.40
C GLU A 77 10.14 -2.18 28.57
N SER A 78 8.85 -1.94 28.33
CA SER A 78 7.81 -2.98 28.33
C SER A 78 7.61 -3.64 26.95
N SER A 79 8.26 -3.13 25.91
CA SER A 79 8.21 -3.73 24.57
C SER A 79 9.07 -4.99 24.54
N ASN A 80 8.53 -6.11 24.03
CA ASN A 80 9.33 -7.33 23.91
C ASN A 80 10.52 -7.13 22.95
N ILE A 81 11.60 -7.88 23.16
CA ILE A 81 12.85 -7.73 22.40
C ILE A 81 12.67 -7.98 20.90
N GLY A 82 11.66 -8.77 20.51
CA GLY A 82 11.31 -8.98 19.10
C GLY A 82 10.77 -7.71 18.45
N LYS A 83 9.87 -6.97 19.10
CA LYS A 83 9.40 -5.65 18.63
C LYS A 83 10.56 -4.68 18.44
N ILE A 84 11.51 -4.67 19.38
CA ILE A 84 12.68 -3.78 19.33
C ILE A 84 13.61 -4.17 18.17
N PHE A 85 13.76 -5.46 17.89
CA PHE A 85 14.62 -5.96 16.82
C PHE A 85 13.98 -5.85 15.42
N PHE A 86 12.66 -6.04 15.31
CA PHE A 86 11.93 -6.13 14.04
C PHE A 86 12.21 -4.99 13.04
N PRO A 87 12.36 -3.71 13.44
CA PRO A 87 12.78 -2.67 12.51
C PRO A 87 14.04 -3.00 11.73
N SER A 88 14.96 -3.78 12.31
CA SER A 88 16.17 -4.24 11.61
C SER A 88 15.83 -5.18 10.45
N VAL A 89 14.85 -6.06 10.63
CA VAL A 89 14.35 -6.99 9.60
C VAL A 89 13.70 -6.21 8.46
N GLN A 90 12.76 -5.32 8.76
CA GLN A 90 12.04 -4.53 7.74
C GLN A 90 12.97 -3.55 7.00
N CYS A 91 13.93 -2.94 7.69
CA CYS A 91 14.90 -2.04 7.06
C CYS A 91 15.76 -2.75 6.01
N VAL A 92 16.29 -3.94 6.33
CA VAL A 92 17.23 -4.63 5.44
C VAL A 92 16.56 -5.39 4.30
N ALA A 93 15.22 -5.48 4.29
CA ALA A 93 14.47 -5.89 3.12
C ALA A 93 14.68 -4.94 1.92
N ALA A 94 15.16 -3.71 2.16
CA ALA A 94 15.53 -2.78 1.09
C ALA A 94 16.88 -3.11 0.43
N PHE A 95 17.67 -4.05 0.96
CA PHE A 95 19.01 -4.33 0.47
C PHE A 95 19.02 -5.52 -0.49
N ALA A 96 19.54 -5.31 -1.69
CA ALA A 96 19.69 -6.40 -2.67
C ALA A 96 20.54 -7.56 -2.14
N THR A 97 21.50 -7.27 -1.25
CA THR A 97 22.31 -8.29 -0.56
C THR A 97 21.51 -9.19 0.38
N SER A 98 20.25 -8.90 0.67
CA SER A 98 19.38 -9.77 1.46
C SER A 98 18.81 -10.93 0.63
N TYR A 99 18.96 -10.88 -0.70
CA TYR A 99 18.30 -11.80 -1.63
C TYR A 99 19.28 -12.39 -2.66
N PRO A 100 20.37 -13.06 -2.27
CA PRO A 100 21.39 -13.49 -3.22
C PRO A 100 20.81 -14.39 -4.35
N GLU A 101 19.76 -15.15 -4.06
CA GLU A 101 19.11 -16.09 -5.00
C GLU A 101 18.37 -15.40 -6.13
N ILE A 102 17.86 -14.17 -5.93
CA ILE A 102 17.09 -13.50 -6.98
C ILE A 102 17.97 -12.98 -8.11
N TRP A 103 19.28 -12.88 -7.88
CA TRP A 103 20.21 -12.23 -8.82
C TRP A 103 20.99 -13.19 -9.71
N SER A 104 21.17 -14.44 -9.29
CA SER A 104 22.04 -15.43 -9.94
C SER A 104 21.53 -16.85 -9.72
N ASP A 105 21.73 -17.72 -10.71
CA ASP A 105 21.47 -19.16 -10.59
C ASP A 105 22.50 -19.84 -9.68
N GLU A 106 23.67 -19.22 -9.51
CA GLU A 106 24.73 -19.59 -8.56
C GLU A 106 24.94 -18.41 -7.59
N PRO A 107 24.16 -18.33 -6.50
CA PRO A 107 24.24 -17.22 -5.56
C PRO A 107 25.59 -17.19 -4.84
N SER A 108 26.16 -15.99 -4.68
CA SER A 108 27.41 -15.84 -3.92
C SER A 108 27.24 -16.29 -2.47
N ALA A 109 28.19 -17.09 -1.96
CA ALA A 109 28.23 -17.48 -0.55
C ALA A 109 28.41 -16.28 0.39
N VAL A 110 28.96 -15.16 -0.09
CA VAL A 110 29.20 -13.94 0.69
C VAL A 110 28.46 -12.73 0.13
N ARG A 111 28.05 -11.81 1.01
CA ARG A 111 27.50 -10.50 0.61
C ARG A 111 28.57 -9.67 -0.09
N THR A 112 28.32 -9.19 -1.32
CA THR A 112 29.29 -8.44 -2.13
C THR A 112 28.95 -6.95 -2.23
N LYS A 113 29.98 -6.12 -2.43
CA LYS A 113 29.81 -4.67 -2.66
C LYS A 113 29.06 -4.38 -3.96
N GLN A 114 29.28 -5.20 -4.99
CA GLN A 114 28.62 -5.08 -6.29
C GLN A 114 27.12 -5.24 -6.13
N LEU A 115 26.68 -6.26 -5.40
CA LEU A 115 25.27 -6.47 -5.13
C LEU A 115 24.69 -5.37 -4.24
N GLY A 116 25.46 -4.88 -3.26
CA GLY A 116 25.06 -3.76 -2.42
C GLY A 116 24.80 -2.46 -3.17
N LYS A 117 25.34 -2.27 -4.39
CA LYS A 117 25.12 -1.04 -5.19
C LYS A 117 23.75 -0.99 -5.88
N ILE A 118 22.97 -2.06 -5.88
CA ILE A 118 21.67 -2.08 -6.56
C ILE A 118 20.69 -1.17 -5.80
N GLN A 119 20.08 -0.22 -6.52
CA GLN A 119 19.09 0.70 -5.97
C GLN A 119 17.77 -0.03 -5.67
N CYS A 120 17.13 0.35 -4.55
CA CYS A 120 15.79 -0.09 -4.20
C CYS A 120 14.78 1.08 -4.33
N LEU A 121 13.57 0.77 -4.81
CA LEU A 121 12.41 1.65 -4.83
C LEU A 121 11.29 0.99 -4.01
N ILE A 122 10.67 1.74 -3.10
CA ILE A 122 9.66 1.24 -2.17
C ILE A 122 8.37 2.06 -2.31
N PRO A 123 7.35 1.52 -2.98
CA PRO A 123 5.99 2.07 -2.95
C PRO A 123 5.27 1.60 -1.68
N MET A 124 4.78 2.54 -0.86
CA MET A 124 4.19 2.22 0.44
C MET A 124 3.22 3.30 0.95
N GLY A 125 2.42 2.95 1.95
CA GLY A 125 1.70 3.93 2.76
C GLY A 125 2.66 4.81 3.58
N ILE A 126 2.24 6.02 3.89
CA ILE A 126 3.06 6.99 4.65
C ILE A 126 3.41 6.52 6.07
N ASP A 127 2.63 5.60 6.65
CA ASP A 127 2.86 5.02 7.98
C ASP A 127 4.13 4.15 8.05
N GLN A 128 4.64 3.69 6.90
CA GLN A 128 5.85 2.87 6.83
C GLN A 128 7.14 3.70 6.74
N ASP A 129 7.03 5.02 6.49
CA ASP A 129 8.17 5.95 6.36
C ASP A 129 9.16 5.91 7.56
N PRO A 130 8.75 5.75 8.83
CA PRO A 130 9.69 5.66 9.95
C PRO A 130 10.75 4.55 9.79
N TYR A 131 10.39 3.39 9.25
CA TYR A 131 11.35 2.32 8.96
C TYR A 131 12.40 2.77 7.94
N PHE A 132 11.95 3.39 6.85
CA PHE A 132 12.85 3.70 5.76
C PHE A 132 13.62 5.01 5.96
N ARG A 133 13.14 5.91 6.81
CA ARG A 133 13.98 7.00 7.35
C ARG A 133 15.12 6.43 8.18
N LEU A 134 14.82 5.49 9.08
CA LEU A 134 15.83 4.85 9.92
C LEU A 134 16.92 4.15 9.09
N VAL A 135 16.54 3.40 8.05
CA VAL A 135 17.53 2.75 7.17
C VAL A 135 18.34 3.77 6.37
N ARG A 136 17.71 4.83 5.85
CA ARG A 136 18.40 5.88 5.07
C ARG A 136 19.44 6.64 5.89
N ASP A 137 19.22 6.80 7.19
CA ASP A 137 20.15 7.48 8.09
C ASP A 137 21.36 6.58 8.46
N ASN A 138 21.18 5.26 8.50
CA ASN A 138 22.20 4.34 9.04
C ASN A 138 22.89 3.45 7.99
N ALA A 139 22.29 3.20 6.81
CA ALA A 139 22.79 2.23 5.83
C ALA A 139 24.22 2.51 5.32
N HIS A 140 24.66 3.77 5.32
CA HIS A 140 26.01 4.16 4.90
C HIS A 140 27.13 3.61 5.81
N ARG A 141 26.78 3.16 7.03
CA ARG A 141 27.70 2.58 8.04
C ARG A 141 27.83 1.06 7.94
N MET A 142 27.03 0.41 7.07
CA MET A 142 27.11 -1.03 6.82
C MET A 142 28.43 -1.39 6.12
N LYS A 143 28.89 -2.64 6.25
CA LYS A 143 30.09 -3.20 5.58
C LYS A 143 29.97 -3.15 4.06
N ASN A 144 28.78 -3.45 3.54
CA ASN A 144 28.41 -3.32 2.14
C ASN A 144 27.27 -2.29 2.04
N PRO A 145 27.57 -0.97 2.00
CA PRO A 145 26.55 0.06 1.98
C PRO A 145 25.62 -0.10 0.78
N SER A 146 24.32 -0.04 1.05
CA SER A 146 23.30 0.13 0.02
C SER A 146 23.08 1.61 -0.26
N PRO A 147 22.81 2.02 -1.52
CA PRO A 147 22.20 3.30 -1.81
C PRO A 147 20.95 3.51 -0.93
N LYS A 148 20.68 4.77 -0.58
CA LYS A 148 19.47 5.14 0.15
C LYS A 148 18.24 4.70 -0.69
N PRO A 149 17.32 3.88 -0.15
CA PRO A 149 16.14 3.48 -0.90
C PRO A 149 15.32 4.71 -1.31
N ALA A 150 14.82 4.68 -2.54
CA ALA A 150 13.86 5.66 -3.05
C ALA A 150 12.47 5.28 -2.55
N LEU A 151 11.65 6.28 -2.19
CA LEU A 151 10.33 6.07 -1.57
C LEU A 151 9.26 6.76 -2.41
N ILE A 152 8.13 6.08 -2.63
CA ILE A 152 6.90 6.68 -3.17
C ILE A 152 5.79 6.43 -2.16
N HIS A 153 5.18 7.52 -1.68
CA HIS A 153 4.15 7.47 -0.65
C HIS A 153 2.76 7.53 -1.25
N SER A 154 1.90 6.58 -0.90
CA SER A 154 0.47 6.63 -1.17
C SER A 154 -0.29 7.25 0.00
N LYS A 155 -1.39 7.95 -0.32
CA LYS A 155 -2.41 8.30 0.68
C LYS A 155 -3.20 7.04 1.06
N PHE A 156 -3.76 7.02 2.26
CA PHE A 156 -4.67 5.94 2.66
C PHE A 156 -6.02 6.11 1.98
N LEU A 157 -6.61 4.98 1.57
CA LEU A 157 -8.03 4.94 1.32
C LEU A 157 -8.78 5.17 2.65
N THR A 158 -9.81 6.01 2.62
CA THR A 158 -10.59 6.33 3.82
C THR A 158 -11.48 5.14 4.22
N ALA A 159 -11.80 5.00 5.51
CA ALA A 159 -12.81 4.04 5.94
C ALA A 159 -14.20 4.44 5.44
N LEU A 160 -15.13 3.47 5.39
CA LEU A 160 -16.51 3.74 4.98
C LEU A 160 -17.16 4.84 5.82
N GLN A 161 -16.85 4.93 7.11
CA GLN A 161 -17.41 5.95 8.01
C GLN A 161 -16.87 7.38 7.77
N GLY A 162 -15.90 7.57 6.87
CA GLY A 162 -15.37 8.88 6.49
C GLY A 162 -13.98 9.19 7.03
N ALA A 163 -13.58 10.46 6.85
CA ALA A 163 -12.26 10.96 7.19
C ALA A 163 -11.94 10.76 8.69
N GLY A 164 -10.70 10.32 8.98
CA GLY A 164 -10.27 9.98 10.34
C GLY A 164 -10.60 8.54 10.79
N GLY A 165 -11.50 7.86 10.09
CA GLY A 165 -11.77 6.43 10.31
C GLY A 165 -10.64 5.54 9.79
N LYS A 166 -10.25 4.53 10.59
CA LYS A 166 -9.35 3.45 10.15
C LYS A 166 -10.18 2.28 9.60
N MET A 167 -9.83 1.80 8.42
CA MET A 167 -10.33 0.50 7.97
C MET A 167 -9.79 -0.58 8.91
N SER A 168 -10.69 -1.41 9.45
CA SER A 168 -10.30 -2.47 10.37
C SER A 168 -11.03 -3.75 10.03
N SER A 169 -10.29 -4.87 9.97
CA SER A 169 -10.88 -6.20 9.86
C SER A 169 -11.80 -6.55 11.03
N SER A 170 -11.62 -5.92 12.20
CA SER A 170 -12.50 -6.09 13.36
C SER A 170 -13.86 -5.40 13.22
N ASN A 171 -14.00 -4.41 12.34
CA ASN A 171 -15.29 -3.80 12.01
C ASN A 171 -15.62 -4.12 10.55
N PRO A 172 -16.46 -5.13 10.28
CA PRO A 172 -16.72 -5.57 8.92
C PRO A 172 -17.44 -4.53 8.07
N ASN A 173 -18.05 -3.51 8.69
CA ASN A 173 -18.74 -2.42 8.03
C ASN A 173 -17.85 -1.19 7.80
N SER A 174 -16.57 -1.25 8.19
CA SER A 174 -15.61 -0.15 7.98
C SER A 174 -14.89 -0.19 6.64
N ALA A 175 -14.94 -1.31 5.94
CA ALA A 175 -14.22 -1.54 4.70
C ALA A 175 -15.01 -2.41 3.71
N ILE A 176 -14.66 -2.28 2.44
CA ILE A 176 -15.00 -3.26 1.41
C ILE A 176 -13.88 -4.30 1.40
N PHE A 177 -14.21 -5.57 1.67
CA PHE A 177 -13.25 -6.65 1.61
C PHE A 177 -13.22 -7.27 0.22
N MET A 178 -12.06 -7.81 -0.16
CA MET A 178 -11.92 -8.52 -1.44
C MET A 178 -12.71 -9.84 -1.50
N THR A 179 -13.27 -10.28 -0.37
CA THR A 179 -14.19 -11.43 -0.25
C THR A 179 -15.66 -11.02 -0.25
N ASP A 180 -15.99 -9.73 -0.27
CA ASP A 180 -17.38 -9.27 -0.32
C ASP A 180 -18.02 -9.66 -1.67
N THR A 181 -19.27 -10.12 -1.60
CA THR A 181 -20.13 -10.30 -2.77
C THR A 181 -20.58 -8.96 -3.33
N ALA A 182 -20.99 -8.93 -4.61
CA ALA A 182 -21.57 -7.74 -5.24
C ALA A 182 -22.71 -7.11 -4.41
N LYS A 183 -23.55 -7.95 -3.78
CA LYS A 183 -24.63 -7.50 -2.88
C LYS A 183 -24.10 -6.89 -1.59
N GLN A 184 -23.05 -7.46 -0.99
CA GLN A 184 -22.41 -6.88 0.19
C GLN A 184 -21.75 -5.54 -0.13
N ILE A 185 -21.04 -5.42 -1.25
CA ILE A 185 -20.44 -4.15 -1.71
C ILE A 185 -21.52 -3.06 -1.82
N LYS A 186 -22.61 -3.36 -2.56
CA LYS A 186 -23.74 -2.45 -2.71
C LYS A 186 -24.33 -2.03 -1.36
N ASN A 187 -24.56 -2.99 -0.47
CA ASN A 187 -25.13 -2.71 0.84
C ASN A 187 -24.21 -1.84 1.71
N LYS A 188 -22.90 -2.12 1.69
CA LYS A 188 -21.92 -1.39 2.48
C LYS A 188 -21.76 0.06 2.00
N ILE A 189 -21.67 0.28 0.68
CA ILE A 189 -21.61 1.63 0.13
C ILE A 189 -22.90 2.40 0.43
N ASN A 190 -24.08 1.79 0.23
CA ASN A 190 -25.33 2.48 0.48
C ASN A 190 -25.54 2.85 1.95
N LYS A 191 -25.27 1.92 2.87
CA LYS A 191 -25.59 2.08 4.31
C LYS A 191 -24.49 2.71 5.14
N PHE A 192 -23.22 2.45 4.83
CA PHE A 192 -22.11 2.78 5.71
C PHE A 192 -21.14 3.79 5.13
N ALA A 193 -21.09 3.97 3.80
CA ALA A 193 -20.26 5.03 3.21
C ALA A 193 -20.81 6.40 3.59
N PHE A 194 -19.99 7.18 4.29
CA PHE A 194 -20.29 8.55 4.66
C PHE A 194 -20.54 9.42 3.42
N SER A 195 -21.58 10.24 3.50
CA SER A 195 -22.05 11.11 2.43
C SER A 195 -21.66 12.55 2.73
N GLY A 196 -21.07 13.23 1.75
CA GLY A 196 -20.90 14.68 1.76
C GLY A 196 -22.12 15.45 1.28
N GLY A 197 -23.22 14.76 0.93
CA GLY A 197 -24.50 15.34 0.52
C GLY A 197 -25.28 15.97 1.67
N ARG A 198 -26.51 16.40 1.38
CA ARG A 198 -27.43 17.04 2.34
C ARG A 198 -28.49 16.05 2.81
N GLU A 199 -29.18 16.37 3.91
CA GLU A 199 -30.20 15.49 4.48
C GLU A 199 -31.44 15.39 3.58
N THR A 200 -31.82 16.50 2.96
CA THR A 200 -32.99 16.58 2.07
C THR A 200 -32.59 16.76 0.61
N LEU A 201 -33.47 16.32 -0.29
CA LEU A 201 -33.26 16.46 -1.73
C LEU A 201 -33.23 17.94 -2.14
N GLU A 202 -34.12 18.74 -1.57
CA GLU A 202 -34.24 20.17 -1.85
C GLU A 202 -32.96 20.90 -1.47
N GLU A 203 -32.44 20.65 -0.27
CA GLU A 203 -31.19 21.28 0.18
C GLU A 203 -30.00 20.81 -0.67
N HIS A 204 -29.98 19.53 -1.07
CA HIS A 204 -28.92 19.01 -1.93
C HIS A 204 -28.95 19.65 -3.32
N ARG A 205 -30.14 19.86 -3.90
CA ARG A 205 -30.30 20.54 -5.19
C ARG A 205 -29.93 22.02 -5.11
N GLU A 206 -30.21 22.68 -4.00
CA GLU A 206 -29.93 24.11 -3.81
C GLU A 206 -28.45 24.37 -3.48
N LYS A 207 -27.87 23.60 -2.56
CA LYS A 207 -26.54 23.86 -1.97
C LYS A 207 -25.45 22.89 -2.43
N GLY A 208 -25.80 21.83 -3.13
CA GLY A 208 -24.89 20.77 -3.56
C GLY A 208 -24.36 19.88 -2.44
N GLY A 209 -23.62 18.85 -2.85
CA GLY A 209 -22.80 18.02 -1.98
C GLY A 209 -21.36 18.51 -1.85
N ASN A 210 -20.63 17.95 -0.90
CA ASN A 210 -19.20 18.18 -0.72
C ASN A 210 -18.41 16.92 -1.13
N PRO A 211 -17.88 16.83 -2.38
CA PRO A 211 -17.12 15.68 -2.83
C PRO A 211 -15.84 15.44 -2.02
N ASP A 212 -15.26 16.49 -1.42
CA ASP A 212 -13.98 16.44 -0.71
C ASP A 212 -14.00 15.55 0.55
N VAL A 213 -15.18 15.30 1.10
CA VAL A 213 -15.42 14.46 2.28
C VAL A 213 -16.28 13.24 1.97
N ASP A 214 -16.82 13.13 0.75
CA ASP A 214 -17.72 12.05 0.37
C ASP A 214 -16.94 10.77 0.04
N VAL A 215 -17.21 9.69 0.77
CA VAL A 215 -16.46 8.44 0.64
C VAL A 215 -16.67 7.79 -0.72
N ALA A 216 -17.86 7.89 -1.31
CA ALA A 216 -18.13 7.30 -2.62
C ALA A 216 -17.35 8.03 -3.72
N TYR A 217 -17.28 9.37 -3.65
CA TYR A 217 -16.41 10.13 -4.56
C TYR A 217 -14.93 9.82 -4.33
N ILE A 218 -14.47 9.78 -3.07
CA ILE A 218 -13.08 9.45 -2.74
C ILE A 218 -12.72 8.06 -3.29
N TYR A 219 -13.60 7.07 -3.22
CA TYR A 219 -13.30 5.74 -3.78
C TYR A 219 -13.20 5.79 -5.31
N LEU A 220 -14.06 6.56 -5.99
CA LEU A 220 -13.99 6.72 -7.44
C LEU A 220 -12.63 7.24 -7.90
N THR A 221 -11.98 8.16 -7.16
CA THR A 221 -10.66 8.67 -7.54
C THR A 221 -9.52 7.63 -7.53
N TYR A 222 -9.75 6.45 -6.97
CA TYR A 222 -8.80 5.33 -6.99
C TYR A 222 -9.12 4.26 -8.04
N PHE A 223 -10.37 4.21 -8.52
CA PHE A 223 -10.87 3.10 -9.35
C PHE A 223 -11.45 3.54 -10.70
N GLU A 224 -11.55 4.84 -10.94
CA GLU A 224 -11.88 5.43 -12.25
C GLU A 224 -10.63 6.06 -12.86
N ASP A 225 -10.26 5.62 -14.06
CA ASP A 225 -9.05 6.07 -14.78
C ASP A 225 -9.34 7.26 -15.71
N ASP A 226 -10.62 7.63 -15.92
CA ASP A 226 -11.03 8.76 -16.75
C ASP A 226 -11.09 10.07 -15.94
N ASP A 227 -10.03 10.88 -16.06
CA ASP A 227 -9.90 12.19 -15.42
C ASP A 227 -11.05 13.15 -15.76
N GLU A 228 -11.53 13.15 -17.00
CA GLU A 228 -12.62 14.04 -17.44
C GLU A 228 -13.94 13.62 -16.80
N LYS A 229 -14.18 12.31 -16.71
CA LYS A 229 -15.34 11.76 -16.02
C LYS A 229 -15.29 12.07 -14.52
N LEU A 230 -14.14 11.93 -13.86
CA LEU A 230 -13.99 12.28 -12.44
C LEU A 230 -14.24 13.76 -12.17
N GLN A 231 -13.74 14.64 -13.05
CA GLN A 231 -13.98 16.08 -12.95
C GLN A 231 -15.47 16.41 -13.12
N LYS A 232 -16.13 15.80 -14.11
CA LYS A 232 -17.58 15.97 -14.31
C LYS A 232 -18.38 15.52 -13.09
N ILE A 233 -18.06 14.35 -12.51
CA ILE A 233 -18.72 13.84 -11.30
C ILE A 233 -18.52 14.82 -10.12
N TYR A 234 -17.32 15.38 -9.96
CA TYR A 234 -17.03 16.37 -8.92
C TYR A 234 -17.92 17.60 -9.07
N ASP A 235 -17.96 18.20 -10.26
CA ASP A 235 -18.71 19.43 -10.52
C ASP A 235 -20.22 19.21 -10.43
N ASP A 236 -20.71 18.08 -10.93
CA ASP A 236 -22.12 17.72 -10.86
C ASP A 236 -22.58 17.47 -9.41
N TYR A 237 -21.77 16.78 -8.60
CA TYR A 237 -22.12 16.56 -7.19
C TYR A 237 -22.06 17.86 -6.38
N LYS A 238 -21.07 18.70 -6.66
CA LYS A 238 -20.88 20.00 -5.99
C LYS A 238 -21.95 21.02 -6.35
N SER A 239 -22.50 20.96 -7.56
CA SER A 239 -23.62 21.81 -7.97
C SER A 239 -24.99 21.28 -7.51
N GLY A 240 -25.06 20.03 -7.04
CA GLY A 240 -26.31 19.36 -6.69
C GLY A 240 -27.04 18.75 -7.89
N SER A 241 -26.45 18.75 -9.08
CA SER A 241 -27.03 18.12 -10.27
C SER A 241 -26.99 16.58 -10.17
N LEU A 242 -25.96 16.02 -9.56
CA LEU A 242 -25.83 14.60 -9.22
C LEU A 242 -26.24 14.36 -7.77
N LEU A 243 -27.12 13.39 -7.51
CA LEU A 243 -27.55 13.04 -6.16
C LEU A 243 -26.58 12.05 -5.48
N THR A 244 -26.55 12.03 -4.14
CA THR A 244 -25.74 11.07 -3.37
C THR A 244 -26.03 9.61 -3.74
N GLY A 245 -27.31 9.26 -3.97
CA GLY A 245 -27.67 7.90 -4.38
C GLY A 245 -27.10 7.52 -5.76
N GLU A 246 -27.02 8.48 -6.67
CA GLU A 246 -26.46 8.30 -8.01
C GLU A 246 -24.92 8.20 -7.94
N LEU A 247 -24.28 9.05 -7.15
CA LEU A 247 -22.84 8.98 -6.87
C LEU A 247 -22.45 7.62 -6.28
N LYS A 248 -23.20 7.14 -5.27
CA LYS A 248 -22.98 5.82 -4.67
C LYS A 248 -23.17 4.70 -5.67
N LYS A 249 -24.14 4.81 -6.59
CA LYS A 249 -24.33 3.84 -7.67
C LYS A 249 -23.10 3.78 -8.59
N LEU A 250 -22.53 4.91 -8.98
CA LEU A 250 -21.29 4.96 -9.77
C LEU A 250 -20.13 4.29 -9.05
N ALA A 251 -19.95 4.56 -7.75
CA ALA A 251 -18.91 3.91 -6.95
C ALA A 251 -19.11 2.38 -6.87
N ILE A 252 -20.35 1.90 -6.71
CA ILE A 252 -20.66 0.47 -6.72
C ILE A 252 -20.32 -0.16 -8.07
N GLU A 253 -20.67 0.49 -9.17
CA GLU A 253 -20.39 0.03 -10.54
C GLU A 253 -18.89 0.00 -10.86
N ALA A 254 -18.09 0.88 -10.27
CA ALA A 254 -16.63 0.84 -10.38
C ALA A 254 -16.00 -0.28 -9.51
N LEU A 255 -16.48 -0.47 -8.28
CA LEU A 255 -15.90 -1.42 -7.32
C LEU A 255 -16.24 -2.89 -7.61
N GLN A 256 -17.46 -3.18 -8.05
CA GLN A 256 -17.91 -4.55 -8.27
C GLN A 256 -17.03 -5.30 -9.30
N PRO A 257 -16.72 -4.75 -10.48
CA PRO A 257 -15.82 -5.40 -11.44
C PRO A 257 -14.41 -5.61 -10.89
N VAL A 258 -13.88 -4.65 -10.12
CA VAL A 258 -12.55 -4.76 -9.51
C VAL A 258 -12.49 -5.96 -8.56
N VAL A 259 -13.44 -6.07 -7.64
CA VAL A 259 -13.51 -7.19 -6.68
C VAL A 259 -13.80 -8.51 -7.38
N GLN A 260 -14.72 -8.52 -8.35
CA GLN A 260 -15.04 -9.73 -9.12
C GLN A 260 -13.81 -10.25 -9.87
N THR A 261 -13.13 -9.40 -10.64
CA THR A 261 -11.96 -9.80 -11.42
C THR A 261 -10.82 -10.28 -10.51
N PHE A 262 -10.64 -9.62 -9.35
CA PHE A 262 -9.73 -10.10 -8.32
C PHE A 262 -10.10 -11.50 -7.82
N GLN A 263 -11.36 -11.75 -7.48
CA GLN A 263 -11.84 -13.05 -6.98
C GLN A 263 -11.65 -14.16 -8.02
N GLU A 264 -11.88 -13.86 -9.30
CA GLU A 264 -11.63 -14.77 -10.41
C GLU A 264 -10.14 -15.15 -10.51
N ARG A 265 -9.23 -14.16 -10.46
CA ARG A 265 -7.79 -14.43 -10.45
C ARG A 265 -7.34 -15.17 -9.19
N ARG A 266 -7.89 -14.84 -8.02
CA ARG A 266 -7.56 -15.51 -6.75
C ARG A 266 -7.92 -16.98 -6.77
N LYS A 267 -9.07 -17.36 -7.36
CA LYS A 267 -9.46 -18.77 -7.52
C LYS A 267 -8.47 -19.58 -8.36
N ALA A 268 -7.72 -18.94 -9.25
CA ALA A 268 -6.69 -19.59 -10.07
C ALA A 268 -5.33 -19.74 -9.36
N VAL A 269 -5.17 -19.19 -8.14
CA VAL A 269 -3.92 -19.31 -7.37
C VAL A 269 -3.92 -20.63 -6.60
N THR A 270 -3.39 -21.68 -7.24
CA THR A 270 -3.18 -22.99 -6.60
C THR A 270 -1.96 -22.98 -5.68
N ASP A 271 -1.75 -24.06 -4.94
CA ASP A 271 -0.57 -24.23 -4.08
C ASP A 271 0.73 -24.24 -4.88
N GLU A 272 0.73 -24.83 -6.08
CA GLU A 272 1.87 -24.82 -6.99
C GLU A 272 2.16 -23.40 -7.51
N VAL A 273 1.11 -22.62 -7.80
CA VAL A 273 1.26 -21.21 -8.17
C VAL A 273 1.88 -20.45 -7.00
N LEU A 274 1.34 -20.58 -5.78
CA LEU A 274 1.92 -19.94 -4.59
C LEU A 274 3.41 -20.30 -4.45
N GLU A 275 3.74 -21.59 -4.48
CA GLU A 275 5.10 -22.08 -4.31
C GLU A 275 6.03 -21.47 -5.36
N SER A 276 5.57 -21.32 -6.61
CA SER A 276 6.38 -20.70 -7.67
C SER A 276 6.78 -19.24 -7.38
N TYR A 277 5.95 -18.46 -6.68
CA TYR A 277 6.30 -17.10 -6.25
C TYR A 277 7.21 -17.11 -5.02
N MET A 278 7.02 -18.09 -4.13
CA MET A 278 7.70 -18.17 -2.84
C MET A 278 9.04 -18.92 -2.85
N LYS A 279 9.33 -19.66 -3.91
CA LYS A 279 10.59 -20.38 -4.08
C LYS A 279 11.73 -19.39 -4.42
N PRO A 280 12.81 -19.35 -3.60
CA PRO A 280 14.01 -18.60 -3.95
C PRO A 280 14.56 -19.07 -5.29
N ARG A 281 14.72 -18.15 -6.23
CA ARG A 281 15.18 -18.43 -7.60
C ARG A 281 15.65 -17.14 -8.25
N ARG A 282 16.50 -17.27 -9.26
CA ARG A 282 16.87 -16.14 -10.11
C ARG A 282 15.63 -15.58 -10.81
N LEU A 283 15.40 -14.29 -10.66
CA LEU A 283 14.34 -13.60 -11.39
C LEU A 283 14.81 -13.27 -12.82
N GLN A 284 13.86 -13.07 -13.73
CA GLN A 284 14.10 -12.68 -15.11
C GLN A 284 13.57 -11.27 -15.31
N TRP A 285 14.48 -10.29 -15.27
CA TRP A 285 14.17 -8.91 -15.63
C TRP A 285 14.79 -8.58 -16.99
N GLY A 286 13.95 -8.35 -17.98
CA GLY A 286 14.28 -7.57 -19.16
C GLY A 286 13.57 -6.23 -19.03
N GLY A 287 14.32 -5.13 -19.07
CA GLY A 287 13.71 -3.80 -19.21
C GLY A 287 13.12 -3.66 -20.61
N ASN A 288 12.27 -2.65 -20.81
CA ASN A 288 12.19 -2.04 -22.13
C ASN A 288 13.45 -1.15 -22.25
N PRO A 289 14.42 -1.46 -23.14
CA PRO A 289 15.63 -0.64 -23.27
C PRO A 289 15.31 0.79 -23.74
N ASN A 290 14.12 1.01 -24.31
CA ASN A 290 13.61 2.30 -24.76
C ASN A 290 12.17 2.48 -24.27
N PRO A 291 11.94 2.83 -22.99
CA PRO A 291 10.60 3.17 -22.52
C PRO A 291 10.15 4.41 -23.29
N LYS A 292 9.32 4.23 -24.32
CA LYS A 292 8.62 5.34 -24.94
C LYS A 292 7.59 5.81 -23.92
N PRO A 293 7.64 7.08 -23.47
CA PRO A 293 6.52 7.66 -22.76
C PRO A 293 5.26 7.40 -23.61
N LYS A 294 4.15 7.00 -22.99
CA LYS A 294 2.87 7.07 -23.70
C LYS A 294 2.76 8.50 -24.20
N GLU A 295 2.55 8.69 -25.50
CA GLU A 295 2.19 10.01 -26.01
C GLU A 295 0.92 10.41 -25.27
N ASP A 296 1.01 11.48 -24.47
CA ASP A 296 -0.16 12.16 -23.98
C ASP A 296 -1.01 12.44 -25.20
N LYS A 297 -2.24 11.91 -25.23
CA LYS A 297 -3.24 12.34 -26.21
C LYS A 297 -3.36 13.85 -26.00
N LYS A 298 -2.71 14.62 -26.87
CA LYS A 298 -2.60 16.06 -26.77
C LYS A 298 -4.00 16.64 -26.55
N LYS A 299 -4.16 17.34 -25.43
CA LYS A 299 -5.17 18.39 -25.25
C LYS A 299 -4.91 19.44 -26.33
N GLU A 300 -5.53 19.30 -27.48
CA GLU A 300 -5.74 20.42 -28.40
C GLU A 300 -6.91 21.25 -27.87
N ALA A 301 -6.64 22.10 -26.87
CA ALA A 301 -7.38 23.35 -26.65
C ALA A 301 -6.67 24.22 -25.60
N ALA A 302 -6.53 25.50 -25.96
CA ALA A 302 -6.18 26.65 -25.13
C ALA A 302 -4.68 26.94 -24.88
N GLU A 303 -4.02 27.45 -25.92
CA GLU A 303 -3.15 28.62 -25.74
C GLU A 303 -4.01 29.79 -25.22
N LYS A 304 -4.05 29.96 -23.91
CA LYS A 304 -4.17 31.24 -23.19
C LYS A 304 -3.77 30.94 -21.76
N LYS A 305 -2.58 31.37 -21.33
CA LYS A 305 -2.15 31.32 -19.92
C LYS A 305 -3.21 32.01 -19.05
N PRO A 306 -3.90 31.31 -18.14
CA PRO A 306 -4.49 31.96 -16.99
C PRO A 306 -3.38 32.12 -15.94
N GLU A 307 -3.37 33.25 -15.23
CA GLU A 307 -2.48 33.50 -14.10
C GLU A 307 -2.45 32.30 -13.14
N GLU A 308 -1.27 31.99 -12.61
CA GLU A 308 -1.08 31.04 -11.50
C GLU A 308 -1.88 31.52 -10.27
N LYS A 309 -3.18 31.21 -10.23
CA LYS A 309 -3.83 31.01 -8.95
C LYS A 309 -3.30 29.70 -8.40
N LYS A 310 -2.37 29.79 -7.44
CA LYS A 310 -2.10 28.70 -6.52
C LYS A 310 -3.43 28.22 -5.96
N THR A 311 -3.93 27.10 -6.45
CA THR A 311 -4.96 26.34 -5.74
C THR A 311 -4.26 25.74 -4.53
N GLU A 312 -4.20 26.51 -3.45
CA GLU A 312 -3.95 25.93 -2.14
C GLU A 312 -5.09 24.95 -1.87
N LEU A 313 -4.78 23.66 -1.94
CA LEU A 313 -5.64 22.63 -1.38
C LEU A 313 -5.82 22.96 0.10
N PRO A 314 -7.05 23.03 0.64
CA PRO A 314 -7.26 23.40 2.02
C PRO A 314 -6.48 22.45 2.93
N ASP A 315 -5.71 23.02 3.84
CA ASP A 315 -5.01 22.29 4.88
C ASP A 315 -6.04 21.52 5.74
N ARG A 316 -6.08 20.20 5.57
CA ARG A 316 -6.98 19.30 6.29
C ARG A 316 -6.39 18.82 7.62
N THR A 317 -5.27 19.39 8.07
CA THR A 317 -4.63 19.06 9.36
C THR A 317 -4.93 20.07 10.47
N ALA A 318 -5.71 21.12 10.19
CA ALA A 318 -6.17 22.04 11.21
C ALA A 318 -7.28 21.43 12.07
N GLU A 319 -6.90 20.57 13.02
CA GLU A 319 -7.67 20.39 14.26
C GLU A 319 -7.82 21.77 14.91
N LYS A 320 -9.01 22.36 14.82
CA LYS A 320 -9.39 23.43 15.74
C LYS A 320 -9.63 22.78 17.09
N SER A 321 -8.65 22.93 17.96
CA SER A 321 -8.81 22.84 19.41
C SER A 321 -10.02 23.67 19.85
N ALA A 322 -11.01 22.98 20.40
CA ALA A 322 -11.95 23.46 21.41
C ALA A 322 -12.15 22.33 22.42
#